data_AF-A0A177EEM8-F1
#
_entry.id   AF-A0A177EEM8-F1
#
_cell.length_a   1.000
_cell.length_b   1.000
_cell.length_c   1.000
_cell.angle_alpha   90.00
_cell.angle_beta   90.00
_cell.angle_gamma   90.00
#
_symmetry.space_group_name_H-M   'P 1'
#
loop_
_entity.id
_entity.type
_entity.pdbx_description
1 polymer ?
#
loop_
_entity_poly.entity_id
_entity_poly.type
_entity_poly.pdbx_seq_one_letter_code
_entity_poly.pdbx_strand_id
1 'polypeptide(L)'
;MNITLEGIPDQIVPGIQFTCVRVFGSVSPLAIDVTPPEEVERLVKVLYILSTVSIEKFCIHHFNTNEALPEPPRIPLPTISILCIIYISPPFLEWICKAVDLSGRASPVSITLTECNTTSIKCLDSLGVQNLRSFGLKTLTNLTVLDCQLITKISPNCVGIIGFWQLPMLTKVPEDLATLLAEKRWKKVCMDMRIWNGICSQAKKRMHVAENLWLNLCYLRELEKDIMWTVGTTLCVHENKPNRPPNIFFIESGMKWLPGDADGTKTINSSSNRPIEWDWNTNNEHKRQCLAKMVSESEEWCALFKQRKLYIDNTFPNTFPN
;
A
#
# COMPACT_ATOMS: atom_id res chain seq x y z
N MET A 1 -23.61 12.27 8.86
CA MET A 1 -24.09 13.56 9.37
C MET A 1 -23.33 14.63 8.62
N ASN A 2 -24.03 15.47 7.85
CA ASN A 2 -23.38 16.55 7.10
C ASN A 2 -23.19 17.74 8.03
N ILE A 3 -21.94 18.11 8.29
CA ILE A 3 -21.58 19.27 9.10
C ILE A 3 -21.62 20.51 8.18
N THR A 4 -22.29 21.58 8.59
CA THR A 4 -22.26 22.87 7.86
C THR A 4 -20.95 23.61 8.15
N LEU A 5 -20.59 24.60 7.33
CA LEU A 5 -19.35 25.35 7.51
C LEU A 5 -19.30 26.07 8.88
N GLU A 6 -20.44 26.59 9.33
CA GLU A 6 -20.62 27.25 10.63
C GLU A 6 -20.56 26.26 11.80
N GLY A 7 -20.94 25.00 11.56
CA GLY A 7 -20.88 23.93 12.55
C GLY A 7 -19.47 23.42 12.83
N ILE A 8 -18.50 23.78 11.99
CA ILE A 8 -17.09 23.46 12.23
C ILE A 8 -16.52 24.53 13.19
N PRO A 9 -16.03 24.15 14.38
CA PRO A 9 -15.49 25.11 15.34
C PRO A 9 -14.22 25.78 14.81
N ASP A 10 -13.87 26.97 15.27
CA ASP A 10 -12.66 27.64 14.78
C ASP A 10 -11.37 27.05 15.40
N GLN A 11 -11.48 26.35 16.53
CA GLN A 11 -10.37 25.72 17.24
C GLN A 11 -10.81 24.41 17.92
N ILE A 12 -9.87 23.49 18.08
CA ILE A 12 -10.00 22.33 18.98
C ILE A 12 -9.30 22.66 20.30
N VAL A 13 -9.84 22.17 21.41
CA VAL A 13 -9.25 22.36 22.74
C VAL A 13 -7.79 21.90 22.74
N PRO A 14 -6.84 22.74 23.20
CA PRO A 14 -5.43 22.37 23.26
C PRO A 14 -5.20 21.09 24.07
N GLY A 15 -4.21 20.29 23.64
CA GLY A 15 -3.85 19.04 24.30
C GLY A 15 -4.66 17.81 23.86
N ILE A 16 -5.69 17.98 23.02
CA ILE A 16 -6.35 16.84 22.39
C ILE A 16 -5.41 16.20 21.36
N GLN A 17 -5.24 14.89 21.46
CA GLN A 17 -4.52 14.06 20.50
C GLN A 17 -5.49 13.07 19.84
N PHE A 18 -5.50 13.05 18.52
CA PHE A 18 -6.27 12.10 17.73
C PHE A 18 -5.38 10.95 17.27
N THR A 19 -5.80 9.72 17.54
CA THR A 19 -5.15 8.53 16.96
C THR A 19 -5.51 8.39 15.48
N CYS A 20 -6.75 8.71 15.10
CA CYS A 20 -7.19 8.69 13.72
C CYS A 20 -8.28 9.73 13.47
N VAL A 21 -8.06 10.57 12.46
CA VAL A 21 -9.09 11.48 11.90
C VAL A 21 -9.37 11.03 10.47
N ARG A 22 -10.65 10.91 10.13
CA ARG A 22 -11.11 10.56 8.78
C ARG A 22 -12.10 11.62 8.30
N VAL A 23 -11.85 12.15 7.11
CA VAL A 23 -12.74 13.11 6.45
C VAL A 23 -13.25 12.45 5.17
N PHE A 24 -14.57 12.48 5.00
CA PHE A 24 -15.27 11.88 3.88
C PHE A 24 -15.98 12.97 3.10
N GLY A 25 -15.77 13.02 1.79
CA GLY A 25 -16.66 13.74 0.89
C GLY A 25 -18.00 13.01 0.75
N SER A 26 -19.02 13.69 0.24
CA SER A 26 -20.36 13.13 0.07
C SER A 26 -20.50 12.15 -1.09
N VAL A 27 -19.55 12.16 -2.02
CA VAL A 27 -19.61 11.37 -3.25
C VAL A 27 -19.51 9.88 -2.93
N SER A 28 -20.43 9.08 -3.46
CA SER A 28 -20.30 7.63 -3.38
C SER A 28 -19.11 7.14 -4.20
N PRO A 29 -18.30 6.18 -3.72
CA PRO A 29 -17.21 5.59 -4.51
C PRO A 29 -17.66 4.93 -5.82
N LEU A 30 -18.97 4.66 -5.98
CA LEU A 30 -19.55 4.06 -7.18
C LEU A 30 -20.23 5.07 -8.12
N ALA A 31 -20.35 6.33 -7.70
CA ALA A 31 -21.02 7.36 -8.48
C ALA A 31 -20.01 8.24 -9.22
N ILE A 32 -20.39 8.73 -10.40
CA ILE A 32 -19.63 9.72 -11.19
C ILE A 32 -19.85 11.14 -10.61
N ASP A 33 -20.47 11.24 -9.44
CA ASP A 33 -20.85 12.50 -8.83
C ASP A 33 -19.61 13.33 -8.48
N VAL A 34 -19.79 14.64 -8.59
CA VAL A 34 -18.75 15.63 -8.28
C VAL A 34 -18.98 16.15 -6.87
N THR A 35 -17.89 16.24 -6.11
CA THR A 35 -17.88 16.85 -4.80
C THR A 35 -18.32 18.31 -4.90
N PRO A 36 -19.35 18.73 -4.14
CA PRO A 36 -19.77 20.12 -4.11
C PRO A 36 -18.62 21.05 -3.69
N PRO A 37 -18.45 22.24 -4.30
CA PRO A 37 -17.40 23.18 -3.94
C PRO A 37 -17.38 23.54 -2.45
N GLU A 38 -18.55 23.63 -1.82
CA GLU A 38 -18.70 23.89 -0.38
C GLU A 38 -18.01 22.83 0.51
N GLU A 39 -17.88 21.58 0.05
CA GLU A 39 -17.18 20.54 0.81
C GLU A 39 -15.67 20.75 0.80
N VAL A 40 -15.14 21.34 -0.28
CA VAL A 40 -13.72 21.72 -0.35
C VAL A 40 -13.45 22.85 0.63
N GLU A 41 -14.34 23.84 0.74
CA GLU A 41 -14.23 24.91 1.75
C GLU A 41 -14.28 24.37 3.18
N ARG A 42 -15.21 23.45 3.46
CA ARG A 42 -15.29 22.76 4.76
C ARG A 42 -14.01 21.97 5.04
N LEU A 43 -13.46 21.28 4.04
CA LEU A 43 -12.19 20.57 4.19
C LEU A 43 -11.05 21.53 4.51
N VAL A 44 -10.94 22.68 3.82
CA VAL A 44 -9.94 23.71 4.14
C VAL A 44 -10.07 24.14 5.60
N LYS A 45 -11.28 24.45 6.07
CA LYS A 45 -11.52 24.83 7.47
C LYS A 45 -11.10 23.72 8.43
N VAL A 46 -11.45 22.46 8.14
CA VAL A 46 -11.02 21.28 8.91
C VAL A 46 -9.49 21.17 8.93
N LEU A 47 -8.80 21.29 7.80
CA LEU A 47 -7.35 21.21 7.73
C LEU A 47 -6.68 22.29 8.59
N TYR A 48 -7.19 23.53 8.58
CA TYR A 48 -6.69 24.61 9.44
C TYR A 48 -6.82 24.26 10.91
N ILE A 49 -7.96 23.73 11.34
CA ILE A 49 -8.17 23.35 12.74
C ILE A 49 -7.25 22.20 13.11
N LEU A 50 -7.14 21.19 12.24
CA LEU A 50 -6.28 20.03 12.43
C LEU A 50 -4.79 20.39 12.47
N SER A 51 -4.38 21.51 11.88
CA SER A 51 -3.00 22.02 11.98
C SER A 51 -2.56 22.36 13.41
N THR A 52 -3.53 22.58 14.31
CA THR A 52 -3.28 23.01 15.69
C THR A 52 -3.21 21.87 16.70
N VAL A 53 -3.47 20.62 16.28
CA VAL A 53 -3.57 19.46 17.17
C VAL A 53 -2.66 18.32 16.74
N SER A 54 -2.44 17.35 17.63
CA SER A 54 -1.66 16.17 17.33
C SER A 54 -2.52 15.07 16.71
N ILE A 55 -2.12 14.55 15.55
CA ILE A 55 -2.87 13.53 14.82
C ILE A 55 -1.89 12.42 14.43
N GLU A 56 -2.11 11.19 14.86
CA GLU A 56 -1.26 10.09 14.40
C GLU A 56 -1.57 9.74 12.94
N LYS A 57 -2.85 9.54 12.62
CA LYS A 57 -3.31 9.15 11.28
C LYS A 57 -4.41 10.06 10.75
N PHE A 58 -4.18 10.66 9.59
CA PHE A 58 -5.16 11.47 8.89
C PHE A 58 -5.54 10.81 7.56
N CYS A 59 -6.84 10.59 7.35
CA CYS A 59 -7.37 9.97 6.14
C CYS A 59 -8.36 10.90 5.43
N ILE A 60 -8.20 11.04 4.13
CA ILE A 60 -9.11 11.78 3.25
C ILE A 60 -9.73 10.77 2.28
N HIS A 61 -11.06 10.76 2.22
CA HIS A 61 -11.85 9.80 1.47
C HIS A 61 -12.87 10.48 0.56
N HIS A 62 -13.09 9.94 -0.64
CA HIS A 62 -14.27 10.22 -1.48
C HIS A 62 -14.43 11.69 -1.92
N PHE A 63 -13.33 12.30 -2.36
CA PHE A 63 -13.34 13.63 -2.95
C PHE A 63 -13.06 13.55 -4.46
N ASN A 64 -14.09 13.83 -5.26
CA ASN A 64 -14.03 13.74 -6.71
C ASN A 64 -14.37 15.08 -7.34
N THR A 65 -13.48 15.64 -8.16
CA THR A 65 -13.72 16.89 -8.88
C THR A 65 -13.40 16.71 -10.35
N ASN A 66 -14.25 17.29 -11.18
CA ASN A 66 -14.06 17.33 -12.63
C ASN A 66 -13.54 18.70 -13.10
N GLU A 67 -13.61 19.70 -12.22
CA GLU A 67 -13.23 21.08 -12.51
C GLU A 67 -11.95 21.45 -11.76
N ALA A 68 -11.28 22.48 -12.26
CA ALA A 68 -10.17 23.11 -11.58
C ALA A 68 -10.67 23.73 -10.27
N LEU A 69 -10.10 23.27 -9.15
CA LEU A 69 -10.36 23.85 -7.85
C LEU A 69 -9.62 25.18 -7.70
N PRO A 70 -10.11 26.11 -6.85
CA PRO A 70 -9.40 27.33 -6.52
C PRO A 70 -8.02 27.00 -5.94
N GLU A 71 -7.04 27.89 -6.13
CA GLU A 71 -5.69 27.66 -5.61
C GLU A 71 -5.74 27.46 -4.08
N PRO A 72 -5.25 26.32 -3.57
CA PRO A 72 -5.39 26.00 -2.15
C PRO A 72 -4.45 26.87 -1.30
N PRO A 73 -4.86 27.22 -0.07
CA PRO A 73 -3.91 27.68 0.93
C PRO A 73 -2.95 26.54 1.29
N ARG A 74 -1.68 26.86 1.50
CA ARG A 74 -0.68 25.90 1.99
C ARG A 74 -0.76 25.81 3.51
N ILE A 75 -1.29 24.70 4.01
CA ILE A 75 -1.59 24.45 5.42
C ILE A 75 -0.56 23.47 6.00
N PRO A 76 0.27 23.90 6.97
CA PRO A 76 1.21 23.01 7.63
C PRO A 76 0.49 22.01 8.53
N LEU A 77 0.83 20.72 8.42
CA LEU A 77 0.33 19.68 9.31
C LEU A 77 1.49 19.02 10.07
N PRO A 78 2.10 19.74 11.03
CA PRO A 78 3.40 19.40 11.61
C PRO A 78 3.36 18.21 12.57
N THR A 79 2.19 17.63 12.83
CA THR A 79 1.98 16.56 13.81
C THR A 79 1.59 15.21 13.20
N ILE A 80 1.27 15.16 11.90
CA ILE A 80 0.75 13.96 11.23
C ILE A 80 1.82 12.91 10.98
N SER A 81 1.63 11.69 11.49
CA SER A 81 2.55 10.57 11.26
C SER A 81 2.17 9.75 10.02
N ILE A 82 0.88 9.67 9.70
CA ILE A 82 0.36 8.89 8.57
C ILE A 82 -0.67 9.72 7.80
N LEU A 83 -0.42 9.92 6.50
CA LEU A 83 -1.38 10.49 5.56
C LEU A 83 -1.93 9.38 4.65
N CYS A 84 -3.24 9.20 4.65
CA CYS A 84 -3.95 8.28 3.75
C CYS A 84 -4.88 9.07 2.84
N ILE A 85 -4.74 8.87 1.54
CA ILE A 85 -5.58 9.49 0.51
C ILE A 85 -6.26 8.36 -0.25
N ILE A 86 -7.59 8.30 -0.22
CA ILE A 86 -8.33 7.10 -0.62
C ILE A 86 -9.55 7.51 -1.46
N TYR A 87 -9.79 6.86 -2.60
CA TYR A 87 -10.96 7.12 -3.45
C TYR A 87 -11.10 8.60 -3.82
N ILE A 88 -10.10 9.16 -4.48
CA ILE A 88 -10.16 10.55 -4.93
C ILE A 88 -9.90 10.69 -6.42
N SER A 89 -10.44 11.75 -7.00
CA SER A 89 -10.14 12.13 -8.39
C SER A 89 -8.72 12.69 -8.54
N PRO A 90 -8.11 12.60 -9.74
CA PRO A 90 -6.79 13.17 -10.00
C PRO A 90 -6.69 14.70 -9.77
N PRO A 91 -7.63 15.55 -10.22
CA PRO A 91 -7.55 16.99 -9.97
C PRO A 91 -7.57 17.32 -8.47
N PHE A 92 -8.39 16.60 -7.69
CA PHE A 92 -8.40 16.74 -6.24
C PHE A 92 -7.09 16.28 -5.60
N LEU A 93 -6.46 15.21 -6.12
CA LEU A 93 -5.16 14.73 -5.63
C LEU A 93 -4.10 15.82 -5.77
N GLU A 94 -4.04 16.49 -6.93
CA GLU A 94 -3.10 17.59 -7.14
C GLU A 94 -3.38 18.75 -6.17
N TRP A 95 -4.65 19.11 -6.03
CA TRP A 95 -5.09 20.18 -5.13
C TRP A 95 -4.68 19.89 -3.68
N ILE A 96 -4.98 18.70 -3.15
CA ILE A 96 -4.67 18.37 -1.75
C ILE A 96 -3.16 18.29 -1.51
N CYS A 97 -2.38 17.86 -2.50
CA CYS A 97 -0.92 17.84 -2.39
C CYS A 97 -0.28 19.23 -2.36
N LYS A 98 -0.92 20.24 -2.96
CA LYS A 98 -0.53 21.65 -2.82
C LYS A 98 -1.00 22.24 -1.50
N ALA A 99 -2.21 21.86 -1.07
CA ALA A 99 -2.83 22.36 0.15
C ALA A 99 -2.12 21.89 1.42
N VAL A 100 -1.67 20.64 1.46
CA VAL A 100 -1.06 20.05 2.66
C VAL A 100 0.46 20.22 2.63
N ASP A 101 1.01 20.78 3.71
CA ASP A 101 2.45 20.93 3.89
C ASP A 101 2.98 20.10 5.06
N LEU A 102 3.86 19.14 4.74
CA LEU A 102 4.51 18.25 5.68
C LEU A 102 6.01 18.57 5.85
N SER A 103 6.48 19.69 5.31
CA SER A 103 7.89 20.08 5.31
C SER A 103 8.45 20.38 6.71
N GLY A 104 7.63 20.88 7.62
CA GLY A 104 8.03 21.20 9.00
C GLY A 104 8.24 19.97 9.90
N ARG A 105 8.09 18.74 9.40
CA ARG A 105 8.17 17.53 10.23
C ARG A 105 9.61 17.06 10.42
N ALA A 106 10.02 16.97 11.69
CA ALA A 106 11.25 16.27 12.07
C ALA A 106 11.08 14.73 12.04
N SER A 107 9.92 14.24 12.45
CA SER A 107 9.65 12.79 12.50
C SER A 107 9.30 12.23 11.12
N PRO A 108 9.71 10.99 10.80
CA PRO A 108 9.35 10.33 9.56
C PRO A 108 7.84 10.18 9.35
N VAL A 109 7.36 10.41 8.13
CA VAL A 109 5.95 10.32 7.75
C VAL A 109 5.69 9.07 6.90
N SER A 110 4.49 8.50 7.02
CA SER A 110 4.00 7.44 6.16
C SER A 110 2.93 8.00 5.21
N ILE A 111 3.04 7.72 3.92
CA ILE A 111 2.05 8.13 2.91
C ILE A 111 1.43 6.91 2.25
N THR A 112 0.12 6.95 2.05
CA THR A 112 -0.61 5.95 1.28
C THR A 112 -1.60 6.61 0.34
N LEU A 113 -1.55 6.24 -0.95
CA LEU A 113 -2.54 6.58 -1.96
C LEU A 113 -3.23 5.31 -2.45
N THR A 114 -4.56 5.28 -2.32
CA THR A 114 -5.37 4.10 -2.64
C THR A 114 -6.54 4.49 -3.54
N GLU A 115 -6.81 3.70 -4.58
CA GLU A 115 -8.02 3.82 -5.39
C GLU A 115 -8.20 5.20 -6.01
N CYS A 116 -7.18 5.63 -6.77
CA CYS A 116 -7.18 6.88 -7.53
C CYS A 116 -6.83 6.58 -8.99
N ASN A 117 -7.59 7.17 -9.91
CA ASN A 117 -7.44 6.97 -11.36
C ASN A 117 -6.39 7.90 -11.99
N THR A 118 -5.42 8.37 -11.20
CA THR A 118 -4.35 9.24 -11.68
C THR A 118 -3.38 8.49 -12.60
N THR A 119 -2.83 9.17 -13.60
CA THR A 119 -1.81 8.62 -14.50
C THR A 119 -0.39 8.86 -13.99
N SER A 120 -0.22 9.80 -13.06
CA SER A 120 1.05 10.24 -12.45
C SER A 120 0.85 10.46 -10.95
N ILE A 121 1.92 10.30 -10.17
CA ILE A 121 1.94 10.56 -8.72
C ILE A 121 2.95 11.64 -8.33
N LYS A 122 3.49 12.36 -9.32
CA LYS A 122 4.45 13.45 -9.11
C LYS A 122 3.94 14.55 -8.19
N CYS A 123 2.63 14.82 -8.19
CA CYS A 123 2.04 15.84 -7.33
C CYS A 123 2.32 15.62 -5.84
N LEU A 124 2.50 14.36 -5.40
CA LEU A 124 2.84 14.01 -4.02
C LEU A 124 4.15 14.69 -3.58
N ASP A 125 5.07 15.02 -4.49
CA ASP A 125 6.32 15.73 -4.15
C ASP A 125 6.06 17.13 -3.56
N SER A 126 4.89 17.72 -3.82
CA SER A 126 4.47 19.03 -3.29
C SER A 126 4.19 19.04 -1.79
N LEU A 127 4.00 17.85 -1.19
CA LEU A 127 3.79 17.67 0.25
C LEU A 127 5.01 18.10 1.07
N GLY A 128 6.18 18.25 0.47
CA GLY A 128 7.37 18.76 1.14
C GLY A 128 8.03 17.80 2.14
N VAL A 129 7.67 16.51 2.13
CA VAL A 129 8.21 15.51 3.07
C VAL A 129 9.73 15.39 2.95
N GLN A 130 10.42 15.60 4.07
CA GLN A 130 11.87 15.46 4.15
C GLN A 130 12.31 14.04 4.53
N ASN A 131 11.55 13.37 5.38
CA ASN A 131 11.85 12.03 5.89
C ASN A 131 10.63 11.11 5.74
N LEU A 132 10.74 10.08 4.91
CA LEU A 132 9.67 9.13 4.67
C LEU A 132 9.95 7.80 5.38
N ARG A 133 8.98 7.30 6.15
CA ARG A 133 9.01 5.98 6.80
C ARG A 133 8.40 4.89 5.92
N SER A 134 7.25 5.19 5.34
CA SER A 134 6.48 4.25 4.54
C SER A 134 5.88 4.92 3.32
N PHE A 135 5.85 4.20 2.20
CA PHE A 135 5.19 4.63 0.98
C PHE A 135 4.34 3.52 0.41
N GLY A 136 3.05 3.78 0.24
CA GLY A 136 2.06 2.82 -0.23
C GLY A 136 1.24 3.35 -1.40
N LEU A 137 1.17 2.59 -2.47
CA LEU A 137 0.28 2.79 -3.61
C LEU A 137 -0.57 1.53 -3.77
N LYS A 138 -1.89 1.69 -3.84
CA LYS A 138 -2.81 0.57 -3.99
C LYS A 138 -3.91 0.89 -5.01
N THR A 139 -4.15 -0.02 -5.95
CA THR A 139 -5.27 0.08 -6.90
C THR A 139 -5.29 1.42 -7.66
N LEU A 140 -4.17 1.77 -8.30
CA LEU A 140 -4.06 2.98 -9.14
C LEU A 140 -4.14 2.59 -10.61
N THR A 141 -5.33 2.16 -11.05
CA THR A 141 -5.58 1.43 -12.30
C THR A 141 -5.08 2.11 -13.57
N ASN A 142 -4.98 3.45 -13.57
CA ASN A 142 -4.54 4.24 -14.72
C ASN A 142 -3.09 4.75 -14.60
N LEU A 143 -2.37 4.39 -13.54
CA LEU A 143 -1.00 4.85 -13.31
C LEU A 143 -0.07 4.35 -14.41
N THR A 144 0.57 5.24 -15.16
CA THR A 144 1.43 4.83 -16.28
C THR A 144 2.91 4.85 -15.92
N VAL A 145 3.29 5.64 -14.92
CA VAL A 145 4.66 5.89 -14.48
C VAL A 145 4.76 6.06 -12.96
N LEU A 146 5.89 5.64 -12.37
CA LEU A 146 6.26 5.94 -10.99
C LEU A 146 7.21 7.14 -10.96
N ASP A 147 6.66 8.35 -11.01
CA ASP A 147 7.38 9.62 -11.15
C ASP A 147 7.38 10.49 -9.88
N CYS A 148 7.54 9.84 -8.72
CA CYS A 148 7.49 10.47 -7.41
C CYS A 148 8.87 10.46 -6.73
N GLN A 149 9.43 11.65 -6.46
CA GLN A 149 10.71 11.79 -5.78
C GLN A 149 10.62 11.48 -4.29
N LEU A 150 9.43 11.47 -3.68
CA LEU A 150 9.25 11.10 -2.27
C LEU A 150 9.89 9.76 -1.89
N ILE A 151 9.90 8.78 -2.80
CA ILE A 151 10.50 7.47 -2.54
C ILE A 151 12.01 7.59 -2.22
N THR A 152 12.67 8.59 -2.78
CA THR A 152 14.09 8.90 -2.51
C THR A 152 14.32 9.42 -1.09
N LYS A 153 13.28 9.97 -0.45
CA LYS A 153 13.30 10.53 0.91
C LYS A 153 13.18 9.48 2.00
N ILE A 154 13.08 8.20 1.65
CA ILE A 154 13.17 7.10 2.61
C ILE A 154 14.62 6.99 3.08
N SER A 155 14.88 7.30 4.35
CA SER A 155 16.25 7.34 4.89
C SER A 155 17.00 6.01 4.64
N PRO A 156 18.25 6.03 4.17
CA PRO A 156 19.07 4.83 3.97
C PRO A 156 19.27 4.00 5.25
N ASN A 157 19.26 4.68 6.41
CA ASN A 157 19.48 4.07 7.71
C ASN A 157 18.18 3.56 8.36
N CYS A 158 17.02 3.92 7.80
CA CYS A 158 15.74 3.48 8.31
C CYS A 158 15.25 2.24 7.56
N VAL A 159 14.74 1.26 8.30
CA VAL A 159 14.11 0.09 7.74
C VAL A 159 12.71 0.49 7.25
N GLY A 160 12.62 0.95 6.00
CA GLY A 160 11.40 1.51 5.42
C GLY A 160 10.34 0.45 5.10
N ILE A 161 9.11 0.89 4.86
CA ILE A 161 8.03 0.04 4.34
C ILE A 161 7.65 0.53 2.95
N ILE A 162 7.53 -0.39 1.99
CA ILE A 162 7.08 -0.05 0.64
C ILE A 162 5.96 -0.96 0.19
N GLY A 163 4.97 -0.36 -0.46
CA GLY A 163 3.74 -1.00 -0.86
C GLY A 163 3.35 -0.61 -2.29
N PHE A 164 3.39 -1.51 -3.27
CA PHE A 164 2.92 -1.30 -4.64
C PHE A 164 1.97 -2.42 -5.05
N TRP A 165 0.68 -2.26 -4.76
CA TRP A 165 -0.29 -3.35 -4.81
C TRP A 165 -1.39 -3.08 -5.83
N GLN A 166 -1.70 -4.06 -6.69
CA GLN A 166 -2.73 -3.93 -7.73
C GLN A 166 -2.52 -2.69 -8.61
N LEU A 167 -1.27 -2.37 -8.94
CA LEU A 167 -0.97 -1.31 -9.89
C LEU A 167 -1.04 -1.89 -11.30
N PRO A 168 -1.38 -1.13 -12.35
CA PRO A 168 -1.38 -1.61 -13.73
C PRO A 168 0.03 -2.06 -14.16
N MET A 169 0.12 -2.62 -15.36
CA MET A 169 1.43 -2.94 -15.95
C MET A 169 2.16 -1.63 -16.25
N LEU A 170 3.00 -1.22 -15.30
CA LEU A 170 3.80 -0.01 -15.42
C LEU A 170 4.71 -0.18 -16.64
N THR A 171 4.60 0.74 -17.58
CA THR A 171 5.38 0.67 -18.82
C THR A 171 6.87 0.87 -18.56
N LYS A 172 7.22 1.66 -17.54
CA LYS A 172 8.59 1.93 -17.11
C LYS A 172 8.65 2.18 -15.60
N VAL A 173 9.49 1.41 -14.91
CA VAL A 173 10.12 1.86 -13.67
C VAL A 173 11.43 2.55 -14.10
N PRO A 174 11.67 3.82 -13.72
CA PRO A 174 12.95 4.46 -14.02
C PRO A 174 14.12 3.64 -13.47
N GLU A 175 15.22 3.51 -14.24
CA GLU A 175 16.37 2.69 -13.86
C GLU A 175 16.99 3.13 -12.53
N ASP A 176 17.10 4.44 -12.33
CA ASP A 176 17.57 5.02 -11.08
C ASP A 176 16.67 4.65 -9.90
N LEU A 177 15.34 4.63 -10.12
CA LEU A 177 14.38 4.23 -9.09
C LEU A 177 14.49 2.74 -8.80
N ALA A 178 14.60 1.89 -9.82
CA ALA A 178 14.78 0.45 -9.65
C ALA A 178 16.05 0.13 -8.85
N THR A 179 17.16 0.78 -9.21
CA THR A 179 18.46 0.66 -8.51
C THR A 179 18.33 1.09 -7.05
N LEU A 180 17.75 2.28 -6.82
CA LEU A 180 17.52 2.80 -5.48
C LEU A 180 16.66 1.85 -4.62
N LEU A 181 15.59 1.29 -5.19
CA LEU A 181 14.73 0.35 -4.50
C LEU A 181 15.45 -0.97 -4.16
N ALA A 182 16.31 -1.45 -5.06
CA ALA A 182 17.11 -2.67 -4.87
C ALA A 182 18.27 -2.50 -3.87
N GLU A 183 18.82 -1.29 -3.74
CA GLU A 183 19.91 -1.01 -2.81
C GLU A 183 19.45 -0.86 -1.36
N LYS A 184 18.21 -0.44 -1.13
CA LYS A 184 17.67 -0.21 0.20
C LYS A 184 17.38 -1.51 0.95
N ARG A 185 17.52 -1.44 2.27
CA ARG A 185 17.06 -2.47 3.22
C ARG A 185 15.63 -2.15 3.66
N TRP A 186 14.69 -2.99 3.24
CA TRP A 186 13.27 -2.84 3.56
C TRP A 186 12.89 -3.63 4.80
N LYS A 187 11.97 -3.10 5.60
CA LYS A 187 11.40 -3.82 6.76
C LYS A 187 10.34 -4.75 6.23
N LYS A 188 9.41 -4.17 5.47
CA LYS A 188 8.30 -4.86 4.85
C LYS A 188 8.18 -4.38 3.40
N VAL A 189 7.94 -5.33 2.49
CA VAL A 189 7.62 -5.06 1.09
C VAL A 189 6.30 -5.73 0.78
N CYS A 190 5.32 -4.97 0.29
CA CYS A 190 4.07 -5.50 -0.25
C CYS A 190 3.97 -5.09 -1.72
N MET A 191 4.10 -6.00 -2.67
CA MET A 191 4.27 -5.61 -4.07
C MET A 191 3.65 -6.61 -5.03
N ASP A 192 3.13 -6.16 -6.17
CA ASP A 192 2.81 -7.06 -7.28
C ASP A 192 4.09 -7.74 -7.77
N MET A 193 4.06 -9.06 -7.93
CA MET A 193 5.24 -9.87 -8.25
C MET A 193 5.90 -9.38 -9.56
N ARG A 194 5.12 -9.00 -10.57
CA ARG A 194 5.64 -8.34 -11.78
C ARG A 194 6.47 -7.08 -11.52
N ILE A 195 6.08 -6.23 -10.55
CA ILE A 195 6.81 -5.00 -10.22
C ILE A 195 8.10 -5.35 -9.49
N TRP A 196 8.02 -6.29 -8.54
CA TRP A 196 9.19 -6.83 -7.85
C TRP A 196 10.23 -7.38 -8.83
N ASN A 197 9.77 -8.22 -9.77
CA ASN A 197 10.59 -8.83 -10.81
C ASN A 197 11.20 -7.76 -11.74
N GLY A 198 10.40 -6.77 -12.13
CA GLY A 198 10.86 -5.63 -12.93
C GLY A 198 11.99 -4.85 -12.25
N ILE A 199 11.81 -4.50 -10.98
CA ILE A 199 12.83 -3.80 -10.18
C ILE A 199 14.11 -4.63 -10.09
N CYS A 200 14.00 -5.90 -9.68
CA CYS A 200 15.18 -6.75 -9.47
C CYS A 200 15.94 -7.03 -10.76
N SER A 201 15.22 -7.26 -11.86
CA SER A 201 15.79 -7.50 -13.19
C SER A 201 16.51 -6.25 -13.71
N GLN A 202 15.85 -5.10 -13.65
CA GLN A 202 16.40 -3.83 -14.14
C GLN A 202 17.62 -3.39 -13.31
N ALA A 203 17.54 -3.50 -11.98
CA ALA A 203 18.67 -3.20 -11.10
C ALA A 203 19.78 -4.28 -11.12
N LYS A 204 19.55 -5.42 -11.79
CA LYS A 204 20.41 -6.61 -11.77
C LYS A 204 20.80 -7.02 -10.33
N LYS A 205 19.89 -6.82 -9.39
CA LYS A 205 20.14 -6.94 -7.95
C LYS A 205 18.88 -7.39 -7.23
N ARG A 206 19.05 -8.16 -6.15
CA ARG A 206 17.95 -8.57 -5.28
C ARG A 206 17.65 -7.46 -4.27
N MET A 207 16.38 -7.15 -4.08
CA MET A 207 15.92 -6.33 -2.96
C MET A 207 16.12 -7.07 -1.62
N HIS A 208 16.58 -6.36 -0.60
CA HIS A 208 16.77 -6.93 0.74
C HIS A 208 15.55 -6.61 1.62
N VAL A 209 14.88 -7.66 2.13
CA VAL A 209 13.71 -7.54 3.00
C VAL A 209 13.98 -8.20 4.35
N ALA A 210 13.97 -7.40 5.40
CA ALA A 210 14.39 -7.80 6.73
C ALA A 210 13.33 -8.62 7.49
N GLU A 211 12.03 -8.34 7.27
CA GLU A 211 10.96 -9.02 8.02
C GLU A 211 9.93 -9.68 7.08
N ASN A 212 9.20 -8.89 6.29
CA ASN A 212 7.99 -9.37 5.61
C ASN A 212 8.02 -9.07 4.11
N LEU A 213 7.97 -10.12 3.28
CA LEU A 213 7.79 -9.99 1.83
C LEU A 213 6.41 -10.53 1.44
N TRP A 214 5.58 -9.66 0.89
CA TRP A 214 4.22 -9.95 0.47
C TRP A 214 4.15 -9.70 -1.04
N LEU A 215 3.97 -10.77 -1.82
CA LEU A 215 3.90 -10.69 -3.27
C LEU A 215 2.49 -11.00 -3.75
N ASN A 216 1.91 -10.07 -4.52
CA ASN A 216 0.66 -10.26 -5.21
C ASN A 216 0.91 -10.81 -6.61
N LEU A 217 0.39 -11.99 -6.90
CA LEU A 217 0.52 -12.64 -8.19
C LEU A 217 -0.72 -12.36 -9.00
N CYS A 218 -0.50 -11.60 -10.07
CA CYS A 218 -1.57 -11.29 -11.02
C CYS A 218 -1.65 -12.37 -12.11
N TYR A 219 -0.52 -12.98 -12.47
CA TYR A 219 -0.46 -13.99 -13.53
C TYR A 219 0.48 -15.14 -13.14
N LEU A 220 0.12 -16.39 -13.48
CA LEU A 220 0.93 -17.58 -13.17
C LEU A 220 2.33 -17.53 -13.78
N ARG A 221 2.48 -16.95 -14.98
CA ARG A 221 3.78 -16.76 -15.64
C ARG A 221 4.78 -15.95 -14.83
N GLU A 222 4.33 -15.19 -13.83
CA GLU A 222 5.22 -14.43 -12.94
C GLU A 222 6.08 -15.34 -12.05
N LEU A 223 5.75 -16.64 -11.95
CA LEU A 223 6.46 -17.68 -11.20
C LEU A 223 7.50 -18.46 -12.03
N GLU A 224 7.69 -18.15 -13.31
CA GLU A 224 8.63 -18.89 -14.17
C GLU A 224 10.09 -18.71 -13.73
N LYS A 225 10.89 -19.80 -13.85
CA LYS A 225 12.16 -20.04 -13.13
C LYS A 225 13.31 -19.05 -13.37
N ASP A 226 13.25 -18.23 -14.40
CA ASP A 226 14.36 -17.33 -14.78
C ASP A 226 14.34 -15.99 -14.03
N ILE A 227 13.44 -15.86 -13.05
CA ILE A 227 13.18 -14.62 -12.34
C ILE A 227 13.76 -14.71 -10.92
N MET A 228 14.97 -14.14 -10.79
CA MET A 228 15.75 -13.82 -9.59
C MET A 228 15.14 -14.18 -8.22
N TRP A 229 15.87 -15.03 -7.48
CA TRP A 229 15.58 -15.50 -6.13
C TRP A 229 15.45 -14.38 -5.08
N THR A 230 14.71 -14.65 -4.01
CA THR A 230 14.51 -13.73 -2.88
C THR A 230 15.25 -14.13 -1.62
N VAL A 231 15.59 -13.12 -0.81
CA VAL A 231 16.13 -13.28 0.54
C VAL A 231 15.14 -12.59 1.48
N GLY A 232 14.27 -13.37 2.12
CA GLY A 232 13.28 -12.89 3.09
C GLY A 232 13.01 -13.95 4.16
N THR A 233 12.64 -13.50 5.35
CA THR A 233 12.29 -14.38 6.48
C THR A 233 10.86 -14.92 6.40
N THR A 234 9.96 -14.22 5.69
CA THR A 234 8.55 -14.59 5.54
C THR A 234 8.09 -14.25 4.11
N LEU A 235 7.45 -15.21 3.43
CA LEU A 235 6.89 -15.01 2.08
C LEU A 235 5.38 -15.26 2.06
N CYS A 236 4.59 -14.22 1.87
CA CYS A 236 3.16 -14.34 1.58
C CYS A 236 2.93 -14.19 0.07
N VAL A 237 2.27 -15.17 -0.54
CA VAL A 237 1.93 -15.21 -1.96
C VAL A 237 0.41 -15.01 -2.07
N HIS A 238 -0.05 -14.12 -2.92
CA HIS A 238 -1.48 -13.79 -3.00
C HIS A 238 -1.99 -13.96 -4.42
N GLU A 239 -3.07 -14.72 -4.64
CA GLU A 239 -3.65 -14.91 -5.98
C GLU A 239 -4.81 -13.94 -6.20
N ASN A 240 -4.67 -13.04 -7.18
CA ASN A 240 -5.73 -12.13 -7.60
C ASN A 240 -6.61 -12.77 -8.68
N LYS A 241 -7.48 -13.71 -8.29
CA LYS A 241 -8.56 -14.20 -9.16
C LYS A 241 -9.90 -14.15 -8.42
N PRO A 242 -10.81 -13.23 -8.79
CA PRO A 242 -12.17 -13.27 -8.28
C PRO A 242 -12.87 -14.56 -8.75
N ASN A 243 -13.62 -15.20 -7.85
CA ASN A 243 -14.54 -16.32 -8.05
C ASN A 243 -13.94 -17.71 -8.37
N ARG A 244 -12.67 -17.99 -8.02
CA ARG A 244 -12.11 -19.34 -8.19
C ARG A 244 -11.29 -19.80 -6.98
N PRO A 245 -11.38 -21.08 -6.58
CA PRO A 245 -10.45 -21.63 -5.60
C PRO A 245 -9.01 -21.49 -6.13
N PRO A 246 -8.02 -21.31 -5.23
CA PRO A 246 -6.63 -21.18 -5.64
C PRO A 246 -6.21 -22.43 -6.41
N ASN A 247 -5.62 -22.24 -7.58
CA ASN A 247 -5.27 -23.34 -8.46
C ASN A 247 -4.16 -24.19 -7.81
N ILE A 248 -4.27 -25.52 -7.79
CA ILE A 248 -3.22 -26.43 -7.28
C ILE A 248 -1.86 -26.10 -7.92
N PHE A 249 -1.86 -25.83 -9.22
CA PHE A 249 -0.68 -25.42 -9.97
C PHE A 249 -0.08 -24.10 -9.48
N PHE A 250 -0.89 -23.17 -8.98
CA PHE A 250 -0.44 -21.90 -8.39
C PHE A 250 0.41 -22.15 -7.15
N ILE A 251 -0.09 -23.02 -6.26
CA ILE A 251 0.58 -23.29 -4.99
C ILE A 251 1.84 -24.12 -5.21
N GLU A 252 1.80 -25.13 -6.09
CA GLU A 252 3.01 -25.85 -6.51
C GLU A 252 4.07 -24.93 -7.09
N SER A 253 3.66 -24.00 -7.96
CA SER A 253 4.59 -23.04 -8.59
C SER A 253 5.18 -22.07 -7.56
N GLY A 254 4.37 -21.55 -6.63
CA GLY A 254 4.83 -20.73 -5.52
C GLY A 254 5.81 -21.47 -4.61
N MET A 255 5.58 -22.76 -4.37
CA MET A 255 6.46 -23.58 -3.54
C MET A 255 7.75 -23.98 -4.25
N LYS A 256 7.74 -24.15 -5.58
CA LYS A 256 8.97 -24.32 -6.38
C LYS A 256 9.86 -23.08 -6.37
N TRP A 257 9.27 -21.89 -6.21
CA TRP A 257 9.98 -20.61 -6.16
C TRP A 257 10.68 -20.36 -4.83
N LEU A 258 10.19 -20.95 -3.74
CA LEU A 258 10.89 -20.93 -2.46
C LEU A 258 12.24 -21.68 -2.59
N PRO A 259 13.36 -21.09 -2.14
CA PRO A 259 14.68 -21.68 -2.29
C PRO A 259 14.71 -23.12 -1.74
N GLY A 260 15.04 -24.06 -2.63
CA GLY A 260 15.55 -25.37 -2.24
C GLY A 260 17.06 -25.26 -2.16
N ASP A 261 17.61 -25.44 -0.95
CA ASP A 261 19.01 -25.74 -0.64
C ASP A 261 20.06 -25.28 -1.66
N ALA A 262 20.61 -24.08 -1.43
CA ALA A 262 21.98 -23.76 -1.80
C ALA A 262 22.51 -22.66 -0.87
N ASP A 263 23.46 -23.03 0.01
CA ASP A 263 24.34 -22.16 0.80
C ASP A 263 23.83 -21.40 2.03
N GLY A 264 22.88 -21.99 2.75
CA GLY A 264 22.60 -21.61 4.13
C GLY A 264 21.10 -21.46 4.35
N THR A 265 20.54 -22.40 5.11
CA THR A 265 19.12 -22.47 5.43
C THR A 265 18.69 -21.27 6.26
N LYS A 266 18.30 -20.18 5.57
CA LYS A 266 17.42 -19.17 6.18
C LYS A 266 16.04 -19.79 6.29
N THR A 267 15.62 -20.04 7.53
CA THR A 267 14.28 -20.54 7.84
C THR A 267 13.25 -19.52 7.35
N ILE A 268 12.39 -19.95 6.42
CA ILE A 268 11.17 -19.21 6.11
C ILE A 268 10.21 -19.45 7.26
N ASN A 269 9.97 -18.41 8.04
CA ASN A 269 9.13 -18.45 9.22
C ASN A 269 7.67 -18.73 8.85
N SER A 270 7.18 -18.21 7.72
CA SER A 270 5.83 -18.47 7.26
C SER A 270 5.65 -18.30 5.76
N SER A 271 4.79 -19.14 5.18
CA SER A 271 4.15 -18.88 3.90
C SER A 271 2.63 -18.92 4.00
N SER A 272 1.97 -18.00 3.29
CA SER A 272 0.51 -17.89 3.23
C SER A 272 0.08 -17.67 1.79
N ASN A 273 -0.92 -18.44 1.33
CA ASN A 273 -1.60 -18.26 0.05
C ASN A 273 -3.01 -17.73 0.32
N ARG A 274 -3.41 -16.57 -0.24
CA ARG A 274 -4.78 -16.06 -0.09
C ARG A 274 -5.40 -15.64 -1.44
N PRO A 275 -6.67 -16.03 -1.71
CA PRO A 275 -7.47 -15.48 -2.80
C PRO A 275 -8.23 -14.22 -2.38
N ILE A 276 -8.49 -13.32 -3.33
CA ILE A 276 -9.07 -11.97 -3.08
C ILE A 276 -10.50 -11.96 -2.56
N GLU A 277 -11.33 -12.92 -2.92
CA GLU A 277 -12.73 -12.97 -2.48
C GLU A 277 -12.93 -13.64 -1.12
N TRP A 278 -11.84 -13.94 -0.42
CA TRP A 278 -11.92 -14.24 1.00
C TRP A 278 -11.97 -12.93 1.78
N ASP A 279 -12.97 -12.10 1.50
CA ASP A 279 -13.40 -11.09 2.44
C ASP A 279 -14.07 -11.85 3.60
N TRP A 280 -13.54 -11.67 4.81
CA TRP A 280 -13.74 -12.57 5.94
C TRP A 280 -15.06 -12.31 6.68
N ASN A 281 -16.19 -12.44 5.97
CA ASN A 281 -17.53 -12.45 6.59
C ASN A 281 -17.82 -13.85 7.15
N THR A 282 -18.47 -13.89 8.33
CA THR A 282 -18.95 -14.98 9.25
C THR A 282 -18.71 -16.48 9.01
N ASN A 283 -18.22 -16.96 7.88
CA ASN A 283 -18.01 -18.38 7.56
C ASN A 283 -16.52 -18.81 7.56
N ASN A 284 -15.75 -18.20 8.46
CA ASN A 284 -14.28 -18.21 8.46
C ASN A 284 -13.66 -19.54 8.89
N GLU A 285 -14.31 -20.27 9.79
CA GLU A 285 -13.79 -21.54 10.32
C GLU A 285 -13.91 -22.68 9.30
N HIS A 286 -15.03 -22.72 8.57
CA HIS A 286 -15.24 -23.73 7.52
C HIS A 286 -14.23 -23.61 6.39
N LYS A 287 -13.96 -22.39 5.90
CA LYS A 287 -12.96 -22.14 4.85
C LYS A 287 -11.54 -22.56 5.28
N ARG A 288 -11.18 -22.33 6.55
CA ARG A 288 -9.90 -22.80 7.13
C ARG A 288 -9.83 -24.32 7.18
N GLN A 289 -10.89 -24.98 7.63
CA GLN A 289 -10.97 -26.43 7.70
C GLN A 289 -10.89 -27.08 6.31
N CYS A 290 -11.53 -26.50 5.28
CA CYS A 290 -11.42 -26.99 3.91
C CYS A 290 -9.98 -26.90 3.37
N LEU A 291 -9.27 -25.79 3.63
CA LEU A 291 -7.88 -25.65 3.21
C LEU A 291 -6.96 -26.60 3.97
N ALA A 292 -7.12 -26.70 5.30
CA ALA A 292 -6.36 -27.63 6.13
C ALA A 292 -6.57 -29.08 5.69
N LYS A 293 -7.82 -29.44 5.37
CA LYS A 293 -8.20 -30.75 4.84
C LYS A 293 -7.51 -31.02 3.50
N MET A 294 -7.61 -30.09 2.53
CA MET A 294 -6.97 -30.21 1.21
C MET A 294 -5.45 -30.42 1.31
N VAL A 295 -4.78 -29.70 2.23
CA VAL A 295 -3.34 -29.84 2.49
C VAL A 295 -3.02 -31.19 3.13
N SER A 296 -3.83 -31.65 4.08
CA SER A 296 -3.61 -32.91 4.80
C SER A 296 -3.89 -34.15 3.96
N GLU A 297 -4.85 -34.08 3.02
CA GLU A 297 -5.27 -35.21 2.19
C GLU A 297 -4.42 -35.39 0.94
N SER A 298 -3.61 -34.39 0.56
CA SER A 298 -2.69 -34.50 -0.56
C SER A 298 -1.31 -34.95 -0.08
N GLU A 299 -0.89 -36.16 -0.47
CA GLU A 299 0.44 -36.71 -0.13
C GLU A 299 1.58 -35.82 -0.65
N GLU A 300 1.41 -35.26 -1.85
CA GLU A 300 2.36 -34.33 -2.47
C GLU A 300 2.52 -33.05 -1.63
N TRP A 301 1.42 -32.52 -1.11
CA TRP A 301 1.42 -31.30 -0.30
C TRP A 301 1.94 -31.58 1.10
N CYS A 302 1.50 -32.68 1.71
CA CYS A 302 1.96 -33.13 3.01
C CYS A 302 3.49 -33.35 3.01
N ALA A 303 4.07 -33.95 1.96
CA ALA A 303 5.52 -34.08 1.80
C ALA A 303 6.23 -32.72 1.68
N LEU A 304 5.65 -31.82 0.91
CA LEU A 304 6.20 -30.51 0.59
C LEU A 304 6.08 -29.50 1.78
N PHE A 305 5.08 -29.66 2.65
CA PHE A 305 4.92 -28.92 3.91
C PHE A 305 5.61 -29.58 5.11
N LYS A 306 5.89 -30.88 5.09
CA LYS A 306 6.76 -31.53 6.11
C LYS A 306 8.16 -30.88 6.16
N GLN A 307 8.61 -30.28 5.06
CA GLN A 307 9.88 -29.58 4.97
C GLN A 307 9.78 -28.06 5.25
N ARG A 308 8.58 -27.47 5.31
CA ARG A 308 8.36 -26.01 5.37
C ARG A 308 7.12 -25.67 6.19
N LYS A 309 7.25 -24.81 7.21
CA LYS A 309 6.10 -24.40 8.03
C LYS A 309 5.16 -23.46 7.24
N LEU A 310 3.95 -23.94 6.95
CA LEU A 310 2.84 -23.14 6.42
C LEU A 310 2.14 -22.42 7.57
N TYR A 311 1.93 -21.11 7.43
CA TYR A 311 1.10 -20.36 8.36
C TYR A 311 -0.04 -19.68 7.59
N ILE A 312 -1.26 -20.03 7.96
CA ILE A 312 -2.45 -19.34 7.49
C ILE A 312 -2.59 -18.07 8.33
N ASP A 313 -1.89 -17.01 7.92
CA ASP A 313 -2.05 -15.70 8.54
C ASP A 313 -3.48 -15.19 8.27
N ASN A 314 -4.10 -14.62 9.29
CA ASN A 314 -5.50 -14.21 9.39
C ASN A 314 -5.69 -12.69 9.35
N THR A 315 -4.61 -11.91 9.24
CA THR A 315 -4.70 -10.45 9.15
C THR A 315 -4.42 -10.02 7.72
N PHE A 316 -5.47 -9.61 6.99
CA PHE A 316 -5.24 -8.73 5.84
C PHE A 316 -4.90 -7.37 6.45
N PRO A 317 -3.81 -6.70 6.06
CA PRO A 317 -3.62 -5.32 6.42
C PRO A 317 -4.63 -4.54 5.59
N ASN A 318 -5.86 -4.40 6.10
CA ASN A 318 -6.82 -3.39 5.63
C ASN A 318 -6.24 -1.97 5.77
N THR A 319 -5.07 -1.88 6.41
CA THR A 319 -4.15 -0.77 6.48
C THR A 319 -2.74 -1.33 6.32
N PHE A 320 -1.87 -0.74 5.48
CA PHE A 320 -0.43 -1.04 5.49
C PHE A 320 0.05 -1.19 6.95
N PRO A 321 0.67 -2.32 7.35
CA PRO A 321 0.90 -2.58 8.76
C PRO A 321 2.02 -1.65 9.28
N ASN A 322 1.68 -0.79 10.24
CA ASN A 322 2.59 0.15 10.92
C ASN A 322 3.92 -0.48 11.40
#